data_AF-A0A8T4J416-F1
#
_entry.id   AF-A0A8T4J416-F1
#
_cell.length_a   1.000
_cell.length_b   1.000
_cell.length_c   1.000
_cell.angle_alpha   90.00
_cell.angle_beta   90.00
_cell.angle_gamma   90.00
#
_symmetry.space_group_name_H-M   'P 1'
#
loop_
_entity.id
_entity.type
_entity.pdbx_description
1 polymer ?
#
loop_
_entity_poly.entity_id
_entity_poly.type
_entity_poly.pdbx_seq_one_letter_code
_entity_poly.pdbx_strand_id
1 'polypeptide(L)' 'MPIGAKVTLRGERMYDFLDKLISVSLPRVRDFRGISKKSFDGRGNYTLGIKEQLIFPEIDYDKVTKVRGMD' A
#
# COMPACT_ATOMS: atom_id res chain seq x y z
N MET A 1 -22.92 11.68 4.32
CA MET A 1 -22.53 10.24 4.25
C MET A 1 -21.03 10.20 3.99
N PRO A 2 -20.18 9.66 4.88
CA PRO A 2 -18.73 9.60 4.66
C PRO A 2 -18.39 8.63 3.52
N ILE A 3 -17.47 9.03 2.63
CA ILE A 3 -17.18 8.33 1.35
C ILE A 3 -15.84 7.59 1.39
N GLY A 4 -14.88 8.03 2.22
CA GLY A 4 -13.56 7.43 2.28
C GLY A 4 -12.80 7.78 3.57
N ALA A 5 -11.62 7.19 3.71
CA ALA A 5 -10.70 7.42 4.81
C ALA A 5 -9.30 7.69 4.25
N LYS A 6 -8.55 8.59 4.90
CA LYS A 6 -7.13 8.85 4.60
C LYS A 6 -6.34 8.96 5.88
N VAL A 7 -5.09 8.52 5.84
CA VAL A 7 -4.13 8.66 6.93
C VAL A 7 -2.87 9.30 6.37
N THR A 8 -2.24 10.17 7.15
CA THR A 8 -0.92 10.74 6.80
C THR A 8 0.09 10.28 7.83
N LEU A 9 1.05 9.47 7.39
CA LEU A 9 2.18 9.04 8.22
C LEU A 9 3.32 10.05 8.08
N ARG A 10 3.96 10.40 9.20
CA ARG A 10 5.13 11.30 9.25
C ARG A 10 6.11 10.81 10.31
N GLY A 11 7.39 11.15 10.15
CA GLY A 11 8.45 10.76 11.08
C GLY A 11 8.70 9.25 11.07
N GLU A 12 9.01 8.69 12.24
CA GLU A 12 9.35 7.27 12.44
C GLU A 12 8.30 6.31 11.86
N ARG A 13 7.01 6.55 12.16
CA ARG A 13 5.90 5.72 11.67
C ARG A 13 5.84 5.61 10.14
N MET A 14 6.28 6.64 9.43
CA MET A 14 6.34 6.63 7.97
C MET A 14 7.45 5.69 7.49
N TYR A 15 8.63 5.77 8.11
CA TYR A 15 9.77 4.93 7.75
C TYR A 15 9.53 3.46 8.08
N ASP A 16 8.95 3.15 9.24
CA ASP A 16 8.58 1.79 9.62
C ASP A 16 7.57 1.18 8.64
N PHE A 17 6.56 1.96 8.27
CA PHE A 17 5.58 1.52 7.28
C PHE A 17 6.24 1.30 5.91
N LEU A 18 7.13 2.20 5.48
CA LEU A 18 7.82 2.10 4.20
C LEU A 18 8.73 0.86 4.14
N ASP A 19 9.51 0.60 5.19
CA ASP A 19 10.35 -0.60 5.27
C ASP A 19 9.50 -1.87 5.19
N LYS A 20 8.43 -1.94 5.97
CA LYS A 20 7.50 -3.06 5.93
C LYS A 20 6.82 -3.23 4.58
N LEU A 21 6.43 -2.13 3.94
CA LEU A 21 5.82 -2.14 2.62
C LEU A 21 6.79 -2.77 1.59
N ILE A 22 8.06 -2.36 1.60
CA ILE A 22 9.07 -2.83 0.65
C ILE A 22 9.50 -4.28 0.95
N SER A 23 9.81 -4.56 2.20
CA SER A 23 10.44 -5.81 2.63
C SER A 23 9.45 -6.96 2.81
N VAL A 24 8.18 -6.66 3.12
CA VAL A 24 7.17 -7.68 3.47
C VAL A 24 5.97 -7.66 2.54
N SER A 25 5.34 -6.50 2.33
CA SER A 25 4.05 -6.44 1.64
C SER A 25 4.16 -6.52 0.11
N LEU A 26 5.10 -5.81 -0.52
CA LEU A 26 5.29 -5.86 -1.98
C LEU A 26 5.64 -7.26 -2.51
N PRO A 27 6.52 -8.05 -1.88
CA PRO A 27 6.79 -9.42 -2.30
C PRO A 27 5.59 -10.36 -2.23
N ARG A 28 4.58 -10.05 -1.41
CA ARG A 28 3.34 -10.82 -1.28
C ARG A 28 2.32 -10.51 -2.38
N VAL A 29 2.56 -9.46 -3.18
CA VAL A 29 1.71 -9.15 -4.33
C VAL A 29 1.82 -10.27 -5.35
N ARG A 30 0.69 -10.87 -5.73
CA ARG A 30 0.67 -11.89 -6.79
C ARG A 30 1.17 -11.31 -8.11
N ASP A 31 2.06 -12.03 -8.78
CA ASP A 31 2.68 -11.62 -10.04
C ASP A 31 3.42 -10.26 -9.95
N PHE A 32 4.13 -10.00 -8.85
CA PHE A 32 4.89 -8.77 -8.67
C PHE A 32 6.02 -8.65 -9.71
N ARG A 33 5.91 -7.65 -10.59
CA ARG A 33 6.92 -7.34 -11.63
C ARG A 33 7.77 -6.11 -11.29
N GLY A 34 7.77 -5.70 -10.03
CA GLY A 34 8.36 -4.44 -9.60
C GLY A 34 7.40 -3.26 -9.73
N ILE A 35 7.87 -2.11 -9.24
CA ILE A 35 7.12 -0.85 -9.26
C ILE A 35 7.37 -0.09 -10.56
N SER A 36 6.34 0.62 -11.05
CA SER A 36 6.45 1.37 -12.30
C SER A 36 7.26 2.64 -12.12
N LYS A 37 8.34 2.80 -12.88
CA LYS A 37 9.11 4.06 -12.93
C LYS A 37 8.33 5.23 -13.52
N LYS A 38 7.16 4.99 -14.12
CA LYS A 38 6.31 6.02 -14.74
C LYS A 38 5.33 6.70 -13.77
N SER A 39 5.19 6.20 -12.54
CA SER A 39 4.21 6.73 -11.57
C SER A 39 4.73 7.93 -10.77
N PHE A 40 5.81 8.57 -11.22
CA PHE A 40 6.27 9.84 -10.66
C PHE A 40 5.53 11.00 -11.31
N ASP A 41 5.18 12.01 -10.52
CA ASP A 41 4.44 13.20 -10.98
C ASP A 41 5.33 14.29 -11.63
N GLY A 42 6.62 13.99 -11.84
CA GLY A 42 7.61 14.94 -12.36
C GLY A 42 8.11 15.97 -11.33
N ARG A 43 7.54 16.00 -10.12
CA ARG A 43 7.96 16.85 -8.99
C ARG A 43 8.66 16.07 -7.88
N GLY A 44 8.90 14.78 -8.11
CA GLY A 44 9.55 13.88 -7.15
C GLY A 44 8.59 13.16 -6.22
N ASN A 45 7.27 13.31 -6.39
CA ASN A 45 6.30 12.51 -5.65
C ASN A 45 5.97 11.24 -6.42
N TYR A 46 5.76 10.16 -5.68
CA TYR A 46 5.43 8.85 -6.24
C TYR A 46 4.07 8.39 -5.72
N THR A 47 3.24 7.87 -6.62
CA THR A 47 1.95 7.29 -6.27
C THR A 47 1.94 5.80 -6.56
N LEU A 48 1.58 5.00 -5.56
CA LEU A 48 1.48 3.54 -5.66
C LEU A 48 0.04 3.10 -5.41
N GLY A 49 -0.61 2.58 -6.45
CA GLY A 49 -1.91 1.92 -6.29
C GLY A 49 -1.73 0.47 -5.82
N ILE A 50 -2.32 0.13 -4.68
CA ILE A 50 -2.43 -1.22 -4.15
C ILE A 50 -3.83 -1.74 -4.45
N LYS A 51 -3.95 -2.82 -5.21
CA LYS A 51 -5.26 -3.38 -5.60
C LYS A 51 -5.96 -4.10 -4.44
N GLU A 52 -5.19 -4.71 -3.55
CA GLU A 52 -5.71 -5.58 -2.51
C GLU A 52 -4.98 -5.34 -1.19
N GLN A 53 -5.72 -5.01 -0.14
CA GLN A 53 -5.19 -4.84 1.23
C GLN A 53 -4.65 -6.14 1.86
N LEU A 54 -4.90 -7.31 1.26
CA LEU A 54 -4.46 -8.61 1.77
C LEU A 54 -2.94 -8.84 1.70
N ILE A 55 -2.20 -7.92 1.06
CA ILE A 55 -0.74 -7.94 1.02
C ILE A 55 -0.11 -7.64 2.38
N PHE A 56 -0.87 -7.06 3.31
CA PHE A 56 -0.42 -6.76 4.67
C PHE A 56 -0.65 -7.98 5.59
N PRO A 57 0.40 -8.51 6.26
CA PRO A 57 0.28 -9.65 7.16
C PRO A 57 -0.72 -9.48 8.30
N GLU A 58 -0.96 -8.23 8.69
CA GLU A 58 -1.85 -7.87 9.80
C GLU A 58 -3.33 -8.04 9.44
N ILE A 59 -3.64 -8.14 8.15
CA ILE A 59 -5.00 -8.31 7.66
C ILE A 59 -5.34 -9.80 7.66
N ASP A 60 -6.30 -10.16 8.49
CA ASP A 60 -6.88 -11.49 8.55
C ASP A 60 -7.89 -11.67 7.41
N TYR A 61 -7.63 -12.62 6.51
CA TYR A 61 -8.46 -12.91 5.35
C TYR A 61 -9.91 -13.22 5.76
N ASP A 62 -10.11 -13.97 6.84
CA ASP A 62 -11.44 -14.44 7.26
C ASP A 62 -12.32 -13.30 7.78
N LYS A 63 -11.71 -12.17 8.14
CA LYS A 63 -12.41 -10.96 8.59
C LYS A 63 -12.71 -9.98 7.45
N VAL A 64 -12.21 -10.23 6.24
CA VAL A 64 -12.38 -9.33 5.09
C VAL A 64 -13.61 -9.75 4.27
N THR A 65 -14.69 -8.96 4.34
CA THR A 65 -15.92 -9.22 3.57
C THR A 65 -15.77 -8.91 2.08
N LYS A 66 -14.94 -7.92 1.72
CA LYS A 66 -14.68 -7.49 0.34
C LYS A 66 -13.26 -6.98 0.20
N VAL A 67 -12.61 -7.34 -0.91
CA VAL A 67 -11.31 -6.80 -1.29
C VAL A 67 -11.45 -5.30 -1.55
N ARG A 68 -10.59 -4.50 -0.91
CA ARG A 68 -10.48 -3.06 -1.15
C ARG A 68 -9.04 -2.74 -1.55
N GLY A 69 -8.91 -1.76 -2.44
CA GLY A 69 -7.63 -1.16 -2.81
C GLY A 69 -7.29 0.04 -1.93
N MET A 70 -6.06 0.52 -2.08
CA MET A 70 -5.50 1.69 -1.40
C MET A 70 -4.61 2.48 -2.37
N ASP A 71 -4.53 3.79 -2.16
CA ASP A 71 -3.65 4.73 -2.84
C ASP A 71 -3.12 5.80 -1.87
#